data_AF-A0A2W4SAC7-F1
#
_entry.id   AF-A0A2W4SAC7-F1
#
_cell.length_a   1.000
_cell.length_b   1.000
_cell.length_c   1.000
_cell.angle_alpha   90.00
_cell.angle_beta   90.00
_cell.angle_gamma   90.00
#
_symmetry.space_group_name_H-M   'P 1'
#
loop_
_entity.id
_entity.type
_entity.pdbx_description
1 polymer ?
#
loop_
_entity_poly.entity_id
_entity_poly.type
_entity_poly.pdbx_seq_one_letter_code
_entity_poly.pdbx_strand_id
1 'polypeptide(L)'
;MSGGHFDYKESYLTYIAEQLEQDIKYNNIHYDEAVGKEYEKRYGYQLEPKTIAFLQKVADQLYYLHDILREYDHSVSGDSSEDSFQERFNIK
;
A
#
# COMPACT_ATOMS: atom_id res chain seq x y z
N MET A 1 19.39 16.69 16.07
CA MET A 1 18.32 15.81 15.59
C MET A 1 18.60 15.57 14.13
N SER A 2 19.24 14.43 13.84
CA SER A 2 19.68 14.05 12.50
C SER A 2 18.45 13.79 11.64
N GLY A 3 18.30 14.55 10.55
CA GLY A 3 17.24 14.34 9.56
C GLY A 3 17.36 12.91 9.03
N GLY A 4 16.26 12.18 9.14
CA GLY A 4 16.15 10.74 8.90
C GLY A 4 16.73 10.31 7.56
N HIS A 5 17.14 9.06 7.53
CA HIS A 5 17.82 8.43 6.41
C HIS A 5 16.96 8.39 5.12
N PHE A 6 15.64 8.58 5.21
CA PHE A 6 14.71 8.43 4.09
C PHE A 6 13.63 9.52 3.96
N ASP A 7 13.33 9.85 2.69
CA ASP A 7 12.44 10.90 2.18
C ASP A 7 10.93 10.55 2.22
N TYR A 8 10.47 9.74 3.18
CA TYR A 8 9.11 9.19 3.23
C TYR A 8 8.67 8.44 1.97
N LYS A 9 9.62 7.92 1.17
CA LYS A 9 9.33 7.28 -0.13
C LYS A 9 8.54 5.99 0.01
N GLU A 10 8.60 5.34 1.16
CA GLU A 10 7.79 4.18 1.52
C GLU A 10 6.29 4.51 1.51
N SER A 11 5.89 5.75 1.81
CA SER A 11 4.48 6.18 1.74
C SER A 11 3.87 6.05 0.33
N TYR A 12 4.71 6.06 -0.71
CA TYR A 12 4.27 5.82 -2.08
C TYR A 12 3.75 4.39 -2.30
N LEU A 13 4.25 3.41 -1.54
CA LEU A 13 3.74 2.03 -1.59
C LEU A 13 2.29 1.97 -1.09
N THR A 14 2.01 2.67 0.02
CA THR A 14 0.65 2.82 0.56
C THR A 14 -0.27 3.49 -0.45
N TYR A 15 0.19 4.57 -1.10
CA TYR A 15 -0.59 5.24 -2.15
C TYR A 15 -0.97 4.29 -3.31
N ILE A 16 -0.03 3.47 -3.79
CA ILE A 16 -0.32 2.48 -4.83
C ILE A 16 -1.31 1.42 -4.32
N ALA A 17 -1.13 0.93 -3.09
CA ALA A 17 -2.04 -0.07 -2.51
C ALA A 17 -3.48 0.47 -2.42
N GLU A 18 -3.66 1.70 -1.94
CA GLU A 18 -4.96 2.37 -1.86
C GLU A 18 -5.61 2.56 -3.24
N GLN A 19 -4.82 2.85 -4.28
CA GLN A 19 -5.34 2.91 -5.66
C GLN A 19 -5.90 1.57 -6.12
N LEU A 20 -5.15 0.47 -5.89
CA LEU A 20 -5.60 -0.87 -6.26
C LEU A 20 -6.88 -1.25 -5.50
N GLU A 21 -6.96 -0.94 -4.21
CA GLU A 21 -8.16 -1.19 -3.39
C GLU A 21 -9.36 -0.37 -3.88
N GLN A 22 -9.14 0.86 -4.32
CA GLN A 22 -10.20 1.68 -4.93
C GLN A 22 -10.69 1.07 -6.24
N ASP A 23 -9.78 0.63 -7.12
CA ASP A 23 -10.15 -0.01 -8.38
C ASP A 23 -10.94 -1.30 -8.15
N ILE A 24 -10.53 -2.11 -7.15
CA ILE A 24 -11.27 -3.30 -6.71
C ILE A 24 -12.66 -2.92 -6.19
N LYS A 25 -12.75 -1.93 -5.29
CA LYS A 25 -13.99 -1.48 -4.67
C LYS A 25 -15.02 -1.01 -5.71
N TYR A 26 -14.57 -0.31 -6.73
CA TYR A 26 -15.43 0.27 -7.77
C TYR A 26 -15.58 -0.64 -8.99
N ASN A 27 -14.95 -1.81 -9.04
CA ASN A 27 -14.90 -2.68 -10.21
C ASN A 27 -16.26 -3.05 -10.81
N ASN A 28 -17.29 -3.19 -9.97
CA ASN A 28 -18.64 -3.60 -10.39
C ASN A 28 -19.47 -2.45 -11.00
N ILE A 29 -18.97 -1.22 -10.98
CA ILE A 29 -19.62 -0.08 -11.61
C ILE A 29 -19.44 -0.21 -13.12
N HIS A 30 -20.51 -0.02 -13.90
CA HIS A 30 -20.38 -0.02 -15.35
C HIS A 30 -19.54 1.17 -15.82
N TYR A 31 -18.71 1.00 -16.84
CA TYR A 31 -17.81 2.06 -17.33
C TYR A 31 -18.58 3.32 -17.75
N ASP A 32 -19.78 3.17 -18.31
CA ASP A 32 -20.63 4.29 -18.71
C ASP A 32 -21.47 4.89 -17.57
N GLU A 33 -21.43 4.29 -16.38
CA GLU A 33 -22.27 4.65 -15.22
C GLU A 33 -21.44 5.12 -14.03
N ALA A 34 -20.43 5.95 -14.30
CA ALA A 34 -19.52 6.44 -13.27
C ALA A 34 -20.26 7.06 -12.07
N VAL A 35 -19.83 6.73 -10.86
CA VAL A 35 -20.42 7.25 -9.61
C VAL A 35 -19.53 8.33 -8.99
N GLY A 36 -20.14 9.27 -8.28
CA GLY A 36 -19.42 10.33 -7.56
C GLY A 36 -19.72 11.73 -8.09
N LYS A 37 -19.04 12.73 -7.53
CA LYS A 37 -19.12 14.12 -7.99
C LYS A 37 -18.35 14.29 -9.30
N GLU A 38 -18.63 15.37 -10.04
CA GLU A 38 -18.11 15.60 -11.39
C GLU A 38 -16.57 15.49 -11.50
N TYR A 39 -15.84 15.88 -10.46
CA TYR A 39 -14.37 15.84 -10.37
C TYR A 39 -13.83 14.61 -9.61
N GLU A 40 -14.69 13.70 -9.15
CA GLU A 40 -14.37 12.49 -8.38
C GLU A 40 -15.00 11.23 -8.98
N LYS A 41 -15.35 11.28 -10.27
CA LYS A 41 -16.03 10.16 -10.95
C LYS A 41 -15.18 8.90 -10.86
N ARG A 42 -15.80 7.84 -10.34
CA ARG A 42 -15.23 6.50 -10.23
C ARG A 42 -15.86 5.60 -11.28
N TYR A 43 -14.99 4.91 -12.00
CA TYR A 43 -15.34 3.97 -13.05
C TYR A 43 -15.01 2.56 -12.55
N GLY A 44 -15.82 1.58 -12.90
CA GLY A 44 -15.41 0.19 -12.76
C GLY A 44 -14.77 -0.29 -14.06
N TYR A 45 -13.79 -1.16 -13.92
CA TYR A 45 -13.06 -1.77 -15.05
C TYR A 45 -13.56 -3.18 -15.37
N GLN A 46 -14.59 -3.68 -14.66
CA GLN A 46 -15.19 -5.00 -14.83
C GLN A 46 -14.14 -6.13 -14.92
N LEU A 47 -13.08 -6.03 -14.13
CA LEU A 47 -12.02 -7.03 -14.05
C LEU A 47 -12.58 -8.38 -13.61
N GLU A 48 -12.01 -9.44 -14.14
CA GLU A 48 -12.37 -10.80 -13.73
C GLU A 48 -12.03 -11.06 -12.24
N PRO A 49 -12.78 -11.93 -11.55
CA PRO A 49 -12.53 -12.25 -10.14
C PRO A 49 -11.09 -12.71 -9.85
N LYS A 50 -10.46 -13.43 -10.79
CA LYS A 50 -9.07 -13.88 -10.65
C LYS A 50 -8.08 -12.71 -10.62
N THR A 51 -8.36 -11.66 -11.40
CA THR A 51 -7.55 -10.44 -11.45
C THR A 51 -7.72 -9.64 -10.16
N ILE A 52 -8.97 -9.49 -9.68
CA ILE A 52 -9.25 -8.84 -8.38
C ILE A 52 -8.50 -9.54 -7.25
N ALA A 53 -8.57 -10.86 -7.18
CA ALA A 53 -7.88 -11.63 -6.14
C ALA A 53 -6.35 -11.49 -6.23
N PHE A 54 -5.79 -11.34 -7.44
CA PHE A 54 -4.38 -11.06 -7.61
C PHE A 54 -4.02 -9.64 -7.14
N LEU A 55 -4.80 -8.62 -7.55
CA LEU A 55 -4.57 -7.24 -7.15
C LEU A 55 -4.67 -7.04 -5.63
N GLN A 56 -5.61 -7.72 -4.96
CA GLN A 56 -5.69 -7.69 -3.50
C GLN A 56 -4.40 -8.20 -2.86
N LYS A 57 -3.84 -9.32 -3.34
CA LYS A 57 -2.57 -9.86 -2.84
C LYS A 57 -1.41 -8.88 -3.07
N VAL A 58 -1.42 -8.16 -4.20
CA VAL A 58 -0.41 -7.13 -4.48
C VAL A 58 -0.55 -5.95 -3.51
N ALA A 59 -1.77 -5.48 -3.23
CA ALA A 59 -2.00 -4.44 -2.24
C ALA A 59 -1.49 -4.87 -0.85
N ASP A 60 -1.81 -6.10 -0.41
CA ASP A 60 -1.34 -6.65 0.86
C ASP A 60 0.21 -6.70 0.92
N GLN A 61 0.87 -7.08 -0.19
CA GLN A 61 2.33 -7.10 -0.29
C GLN A 61 2.95 -5.70 -0.21
N LEU A 62 2.30 -4.70 -0.80
CA LEU A 62 2.76 -3.31 -0.75
C LEU A 62 2.69 -2.74 0.68
N TYR A 63 1.60 -2.99 1.40
CA TYR A 63 1.49 -2.61 2.82
C TYR A 63 2.55 -3.30 3.67
N TYR A 64 2.78 -4.59 3.45
CA TYR A 64 3.82 -5.33 4.16
C TYR A 64 5.22 -4.77 3.90
N LEU A 65 5.54 -4.44 2.64
CA LEU A 65 6.82 -3.85 2.28
C LEU A 65 6.98 -2.44 2.88
N HIS A 66 5.92 -1.63 2.88
CA HIS A 66 5.90 -0.33 3.58
C HIS A 66 6.29 -0.50 5.05
N ASP A 67 5.66 -1.45 5.75
CA ASP A 67 5.94 -1.69 7.17
C ASP A 67 7.39 -2.13 7.40
N ILE A 68 7.94 -3.00 6.55
CA ILE A 68 9.36 -3.38 6.62
C ILE A 68 10.25 -2.15 6.49
N LEU A 69 10.04 -1.33 5.47
CA LEU A 69 10.91 -0.17 5.21
C LEU A 69 10.84 0.85 6.35
N ARG A 70 9.64 1.13 6.88
CA ARG A 70 9.44 2.06 8.00
C ARG A 70 10.17 1.58 9.26
N GLU A 71 10.02 0.30 9.61
CA GLU A 71 10.64 -0.23 10.82
C GLU A 71 12.16 -0.36 10.69
N TYR A 72 12.65 -0.66 9.49
CA TYR A 72 14.08 -0.61 9.21
C TYR A 72 14.63 0.81 9.41
N ASP A 73 13.93 1.83 8.89
CA ASP A 73 14.32 3.23 9.08
C ASP A 73 14.36 3.64 10.56
N HIS A 74 13.36 3.24 11.34
CA HIS A 74 13.38 3.44 12.80
C HIS A 74 14.60 2.77 13.46
N SER A 75 14.97 1.56 13.01
CA SER A 75 16.11 0.83 13.59
C SER A 75 17.45 1.52 13.31
N VAL A 76 17.60 2.10 12.11
CA VAL A 76 18.81 2.82 11.71
C VAL A 76 18.88 4.21 12.35
N SER A 77 17.73 4.87 12.53
CA SER A 77 17.63 6.19 13.15
C SER A 77 17.78 6.16 14.67
N GLY A 78 17.75 4.97 15.28
CA GLY A 78 17.84 4.76 16.72
C GLY A 78 16.52 4.95 17.47
N ASP A 79 15.41 5.09 16.75
CA ASP A 79 14.04 5.13 17.30
C ASP A 79 13.57 3.72 17.69
N SER A 80 14.13 2.69 17.06
CA SER A 80 14.04 1.29 17.46
C SER A 80 15.41 0.61 17.43
N SER A 81 15.48 -0.71 17.65
CA SER A 81 16.71 -1.49 17.55
C SER A 81 16.64 -2.52 16.43
N GLU A 82 17.82 -2.97 15.98
CA GLU A 82 17.94 -4.09 15.03
C GLU A 82 17.26 -5.36 15.56
N ASP A 83 17.42 -5.67 16.86
CA ASP A 83 16.78 -6.82 17.50
C ASP A 83 15.24 -6.72 17.40
N SER A 84 14.67 -5.54 17.65
CA SER A 84 13.21 -5.33 17.53
C SER A 84 12.73 -5.46 16.08
N PHE A 85 13.53 -5.01 15.11
CA PHE A 85 13.24 -5.21 13.70
C PHE A 85 13.24 -6.70 13.33
N GLN A 86 14.27 -7.44 13.73
CA GLN A 86 14.38 -8.88 13.47
C GLN A 86 13.22 -9.66 14.11
N GLU A 87 12.88 -9.36 15.37
CA GLU A 87 11.74 -9.99 16.07
C GLU A 87 10.42 -9.72 15.33
N ARG A 88 10.17 -8.47 14.95
CA ARG A 88 8.93 -8.06 14.28
C ARG A 88 8.71 -8.76 12.95
N PHE A 89 9.78 -9.03 12.20
CA PHE A 89 9.70 -9.70 10.89
C PHE A 89 10.13 -11.16 10.90
N ASN A 90 10.30 -11.76 12.09
CA ASN A 90 10.70 -13.15 12.27
C ASN A 90 11.98 -13.54 11.49
N ILE A 91 12.96 -12.63 11.46
CA ILE A 91 14.29 -12.87 10.91
C ILE A 91 15.09 -13.60 12.00
N LYS A 92 15.66 -14.76 11.66
CA LYS A 92 16.47 -15.60 12.56
C LYS A 92 17.95 -15.46 12.27
#